data_AF-A0A481QRB9-F1
#
_entry.id   AF-A0A481QRB9-F1
#
_cell.length_a   1.000
_cell.length_b   1.000
_cell.length_c   1.000
_cell.angle_alpha   90.00
_cell.angle_beta   90.00
_cell.angle_gamma   90.00
#
_symmetry.space_group_name_H-M   'P 1'
#
loop_
_entity.id
_entity.type
_entity.pdbx_description
1 polymer ?
#
loop_
_entity_poly.entity_id
_entity_poly.type
_entity_poly.pdbx_seq_one_letter_code
_entity_poly.pdbx_strand_id
1 'polypeptide(L)' 'MTIRLKVQLASGQSLEGAPLELLADGKPIARGVVDKRGDVVFAVQPGKVALAVRVDRSILQS' A
#
# COMPACT_ATOMS: atom_id res chain seq x y z
N MET A 1 -9.17 -8.87 -8.40
CA MET A 1 -8.44 -9.59 -7.33
C MET A 1 -8.28 -8.69 -6.12
N THR A 2 -8.00 -9.26 -4.96
CA THR A 2 -7.77 -8.50 -3.72
C THR A 2 -6.39 -8.83 -3.19
N ILE A 3 -5.61 -7.80 -2.90
CA ILE A 3 -4.30 -7.91 -2.26
C ILE A 3 -4.42 -7.28 -0.88
N ARG A 4 -4.20 -8.09 0.16
CA ARG A 4 -4.15 -7.62 1.55
C ARG A 4 -2.71 -7.70 2.02
N LEU A 5 -2.21 -6.61 2.60
CA LEU A 5 -0.87 -6.56 3.17
C LEU A 5 -0.95 -6.18 4.64
N LYS A 6 -0.11 -6.83 5.45
CA LYS A 6 0.19 -6.42 6.81
C LYS A 6 1.44 -5.56 6.79
N VAL A 7 1.34 -4.34 7.30
CA VAL A 7 2.43 -3.37 7.30
C VAL A 7 2.67 -2.91 8.73
N GLN A 8 3.89 -3.11 9.20
CA GLN A 8 4.31 -2.84 10.56
C GLN A 8 5.70 -2.22 10.57
N LEU A 9 5.99 -1.42 11.59
CA LEU A 9 7.36 -1.05 11.92
C LEU A 9 8.17 -2.29 12.29
N ALA A 10 9.50 -2.18 12.25
CA ALA A 10 10.38 -3.25 12.75
C ALA A 10 10.09 -3.62 14.22
N SER A 11 9.50 -2.71 14.99
CA SER A 11 9.02 -2.95 16.36
C SER A 11 7.75 -3.82 16.45
N GLY A 12 7.11 -4.14 15.32
CA GLY A 12 5.81 -4.82 15.25
C GLY A 12 4.61 -3.88 15.40
N GLN A 13 4.83 -2.59 15.67
CA GLN A 13 3.75 -1.60 15.76
C GLN A 13 3.08 -1.36 14.40
N SER A 14 1.77 -1.14 14.40
CA SER A 14 1.03 -0.78 13.21
C SER A 14 1.55 0.53 12.61
N LEU A 15 1.67 0.57 11.28
CA LEU A 15 1.89 1.80 10.52
C LEU A 15 0.55 2.48 10.20
N GLU A 16 -0.38 2.52 11.16
CA GLU A 16 -1.72 3.13 11.00
C GLU A 16 -1.62 4.53 10.39
N GLY A 17 -2.49 4.81 9.42
CA GLY A 17 -2.53 6.10 8.74
C GLY A 17 -1.47 6.27 7.65
N ALA A 18 -0.53 5.33 7.51
CA ALA A 18 0.46 5.40 6.44
C ALA A 18 -0.23 5.30 5.07
N PRO A 19 -0.01 6.28 4.17
CA PRO A 19 -0.55 6.25 2.82
C PRO A 19 0.35 5.38 1.94
N LEU A 20 -0.23 4.43 1.22
CA LEU A 20 0.48 3.48 0.38
C LEU A 20 -0.05 3.49 -1.05
N GLU A 21 0.85 3.33 -2.00
CA GLU A 21 0.55 3.04 -3.40
C GLU A 21 0.92 1.60 -3.73
N LEU A 22 0.03 0.92 -4.45
CA LEU A 22 0.34 -0.32 -5.16
C LEU A 22 0.74 0.04 -6.59
N LEU A 23 1.84 -0.53 -7.04
CA LEU A 23 2.40 -0.31 -8.37
C LEU A 23 2.33 -1.60 -9.18
N ALA A 24 2.05 -1.47 -10.48
CA ALA A 24 2.28 -2.50 -11.48
C ALA A 24 3.32 -1.98 -12.47
N ASP A 25 4.43 -2.71 -12.62
CA ASP A 25 5.56 -2.35 -13.48
C ASP A 25 6.03 -0.90 -13.27
N GLY A 26 6.10 -0.49 -11.99
CA GLY A 26 6.56 0.84 -11.57
C GLY A 26 5.53 1.97 -11.71
N LYS A 27 4.30 1.70 -12.17
CA LYS A 27 3.21 2.70 -12.27
C LYS A 27 2.18 2.51 -11.16
N PRO A 28 1.74 3.57 -10.46
CA PRO A 28 0.68 3.47 -9.46
C PRO A 28 -0.63 3.00 -10.09
N ILE A 29 -1.27 2.00 -9.49
CA ILE A 29 -2.56 1.44 -9.94
C ILE A 29 -3.63 1.46 -8.85
N ALA A 30 -3.24 1.63 -7.58
CA ALA A 30 -4.17 1.79 -6.46
C ALA A 30 -3.51 2.53 -5.31
N ARG A 31 -4.35 3.13 -4.45
CA ARG A 31 -3.97 3.78 -3.19
C ARG A 31 -4.74 3.18 -2.04
N GLY A 32 -4.13 3.18 -0.86
CA GLY A 32 -4.75 2.72 0.37
C GLY A 32 -4.09 3.36 1.58
N VAL A 33 -4.83 3.37 2.69
CA VAL A 33 -4.33 3.83 3.99
C VAL A 33 -4.33 2.64 4.93
N VAL A 34 -3.23 2.45 5.64
CA VAL A 34 -3.09 1.37 6.63
C VAL A 34 -4.05 1.62 7.78
N ASP A 35 -4.83 0.60 8.15
CA ASP A 35 -5.80 0.68 9.24
C ASP A 35 -5.17 0.47 10.63
N LYS A 36 -6.00 0.57 11.68
CA LYS A 36 -5.61 0.36 13.09
C LYS A 36 -4.91 -0.97 13.35
N ARG A 37 -5.25 -2.00 12.58
CA ARG A 37 -4.66 -3.33 12.74
C ARG A 37 -3.32 -3.41 12.03
N GLY A 38 -2.98 -2.49 11.14
CA GLY A 38 -1.81 -2.56 10.28
C GLY A 38 -2.12 -3.20 8.94
N ASP A 39 -3.39 -3.30 8.55
CA ASP A 39 -3.81 -3.88 7.29
C ASP A 39 -4.09 -2.80 6.23
N VAL A 40 -3.73 -3.07 4.98
CA VAL A 40 -4.17 -2.30 3.80
C VAL A 40 -4.70 -3.27 2.76
N VAL A 41 -5.77 -2.88 2.06
CA VAL A 41 -6.43 -3.72 1.05
C VAL A 41 -6.51 -2.96 -0.26
N PHE A 42 -5.99 -3.58 -1.32
CA PHE A 42 -6.10 -3.09 -2.69
C PHE A 42 -7.02 -4.01 -3.50
N ALA A 43 -8.03 -3.42 -4.15
CA ALA A 43 -8.86 -4.09 -5.14
C ALA A 43 -8.40 -3.68 -6.53
N VAL A 44 -7.84 -4.63 -7.29
CA VAL A 44 -7.24 -4.36 -8.61
C VAL A 44 -7.60 -5.43 -9.63
N GLN A 45 -7.46 -5.10 -10.91
CA GLN A 45 -7.68 -6.06 -12.00
C GLN A 45 -6.56 -7.12 -12.04
N PRO A 46 -6.88 -8.40 -12.34
CA PRO A 46 -5.85 -9.42 -12.53
C PRO A 46 -4.94 -9.16 -13.73
N GLY A 47 -3.66 -9.53 -13.62
CA GLY A 47 -2.70 -9.42 -14.72
C GLY A 47 -1.34 -10.03 -14.38
N LYS A 48 -0.54 -10.33 -15.42
CA LYS A 48 0.87 -10.72 -15.26
C LYS A 48 1.73 -9.46 -15.25
N VAL A 49 2.02 -8.95 -14.06
CA VAL A 49 2.79 -7.73 -13.82
C VAL A 49 3.70 -7.90 -12.62
N ALA A 50 4.80 -7.15 -12.55
CA ALA A 50 5.58 -7.04 -11.34
C ALA A 50 4.89 -6.06 -10.38
N LEU A 51 4.57 -6.52 -9.17
CA LEU A 51 3.92 -5.71 -8.15
C LEU A 51 4.93 -5.16 -7.15
N ALA A 52 4.76 -3.90 -6.75
CA ALA A 52 5.52 -3.27 -5.68
C ALA A 52 4.60 -2.37 -4.85
N VAL A 53 4.97 -2.14 -3.59
CA VAL A 53 4.26 -1.23 -2.68
C VAL A 53 5.24 -0.19 -2.18
N ARG A 54 4.81 1.08 -2.14
CA ARG A 54 5.62 2.19 -1.60
C ARG A 54 4.77 3.15 -0.79
N VAL A 55 5.42 3.98 0.02
CA VAL A 55 4.77 5.11 0.68
C VAL A 55 4.41 6.17 -0.34
N ASP A 56 3.14 6.60 -0.34
CA ASP A 56 2.69 7.72 -1.16
C ASP A 56 3.19 9.03 -0.54
N ARG A 57 4.20 9.63 -1.15
CA ARG A 57 4.73 10.94 -0.72
C ARG A 57 4.06 12.12 -1.42
N SER A 58 3.14 11.88 -2.37
CA SER A 58 2.41 12.97 -3.02
C SER A 58 1.46 13.69 -2.08
N ILE A 59 1.12 13.08 -0.93
CA ILE A 59 0.29 13.70 0.11
C ILE A 59 1.05 14.67 1.01
N LEU A 60 2.39 14.66 0.96
CA LEU A 60 3.20 15.58 1.74
C LEU A 60 3.21 16.92 0.99
N GLN A 61 2.47 17.90 1.51
CA GLN A 61 2.58 19.28 1.05
C GLN A 61 3.96 19.82 1.46
N SER A 62 4.73 20.28 0.48
CA SER A 62 6.02 20.97 0.67
C SER A 62 5.83 22.38 1.19
#